data_AF-A0A2R5G9X5-F1
#
_entry.id   AF-A0A2R5G9X5-F1
#
_cell.length_a   1.000
_cell.length_b   1.000
_cell.length_c   1.000
_cell.angle_alpha   90.00
_cell.angle_beta   90.00
_cell.angle_gamma   90.00
#
_symmetry.space_group_name_H-M   'P 1'
#
loop_
_entity.id
_entity.type
_entity.pdbx_description
1 polymer ?
#
loop_
_entity_poly.entity_id
_entity_poly.type
_entity_poly.pdbx_seq_one_letter_code
_entity_poly.pdbx_strand_id
1 'polypeptide(L)'
;MLEIRVRLPEGGAQVVQVAEDGDPLHEIVAEALGEPPESLELVVGVTSKTHVAAGDKRTARELGVSDREVISVRRLASAQQETTAPPPLRRRRPRQRQNQMQEQRAEESVGDTRETIAKNLVQAFQGGPRDNVSVFLRKATRGFMNDAHARRDAIDRYAAALAGKFEVVRPERGNASNGSSNEARAEFVSIRYAPEKGSKWKQDSVKLLSRTILQVTVRYVLTVDDQDCAEAAREKMRPRELALHSPNVFWSLAVVSAEEAQQQDHEGGETSLEDALRRLCPDLDWEFLSARRRDKSAKAIQAEETAQKLQLEKERRKAEAEERKRKRSAAQQARQNMGAGEKRQRRLQQQADLTALKGVFDNDAALVRSIKMGLNLSTVLELAAVPEGSLLRVARKAQPEATPAQASTWLHRAKTEAAATSFADILGNDEAVAAALRDKCGVTTPHDLERLRIPGRTELAVEMTGKSEAEVRSWRDRAAELLEKHPILKGIRSRG
;
A
#
# COMPACT_ATOMS: atom_id res chain seq x y z
N MET A 1 52.95 9.94 29.03
CA MET A 1 53.37 9.84 27.62
C MET A 1 52.28 9.04 26.93
N LEU A 2 51.52 9.68 26.05
CA LEU A 2 50.36 9.08 25.39
C LEU A 2 50.82 8.38 24.11
N GLU A 3 50.46 7.11 23.93
CA GLU A 3 50.71 6.41 22.66
C GLU A 3 49.50 6.53 21.74
N ILE A 4 49.63 7.31 20.66
CA ILE A 4 48.54 7.55 19.71
C ILE A 4 48.81 6.77 18.42
N ARG A 5 47.80 6.06 17.91
CA ARG A 5 47.87 5.40 16.62
C ARG A 5 47.22 6.26 15.55
N VAL A 6 48.01 6.71 14.59
CA VAL A 6 47.55 7.55 13.49
C VAL A 6 47.30 6.67 12.27
N ARG A 7 46.06 6.63 11.79
CA ARG A 7 45.67 5.89 10.58
C ARG A 7 45.72 6.83 9.38
N LEU A 8 46.58 6.49 8.42
CA LEU A 8 46.76 7.21 7.18
C LEU A 8 45.66 6.84 6.16
N PRO A 9 45.29 7.76 5.26
CA PRO A 9 44.29 7.52 4.22
C PRO A 9 44.70 6.40 3.25
N GLU A 10 46.00 6.16 3.08
CA GLU A 10 46.57 5.12 2.20
C GLU A 10 46.51 3.71 2.82
N GLY A 11 45.94 3.57 4.03
CA GLY A 11 45.72 2.27 4.67
C GLY A 11 46.82 1.81 5.61
N GLY A 12 47.86 2.62 5.82
CA GLY A 12 48.88 2.41 6.87
C GLY A 12 48.44 2.94 8.23
N ALA A 13 49.01 2.39 9.30
CA ALA A 13 48.92 2.96 10.64
C ALA A 13 50.33 3.22 11.17
N GLN A 14 50.59 4.43 11.62
CA GLN A 14 51.85 4.84 12.22
C GLN A 14 51.61 5.08 13.72
N VAL A 15 52.48 4.53 14.57
CA VAL A 15 52.44 4.82 16.00
C VAL A 15 53.22 6.10 16.22
N VAL A 16 52.55 7.10 16.78
CA VAL A 16 53.15 8.39 17.15
C VAL A 16 53.19 8.44 18.67
N GLN A 17 54.40 8.49 19.22
CA GLN A 17 54.58 8.73 20.65
C GLN A 17 54.45 10.23 20.90
N VAL A 18 53.49 10.62 21.72
CA VAL A 18 53.26 12.01 22.08
C VAL A 18 54.02 12.33 23.36
N ALA A 19 54.98 13.24 23.26
CA ALA A 19 55.69 13.80 24.39
C ALA A 19 54.86 14.94 25.01
N GLU A 20 54.68 14.86 26.33
CA GLU A 20 54.10 15.85 27.24
C GLU A 20 52.64 16.32 27.00
N ASP A 21 51.92 16.50 28.11
CA ASP A 21 50.46 16.69 28.20
C ASP A 21 50.00 18.11 27.77
N GLY A 22 50.82 18.84 27.00
CA GLY A 22 50.67 20.27 26.75
C GLY A 22 50.51 20.69 25.28
N ASP A 23 51.00 19.89 24.33
CA ASP A 23 51.03 20.31 22.93
C ASP A 23 49.70 20.04 22.22
N PRO A 24 49.29 20.90 21.26
CA PRO A 24 48.11 20.67 20.45
C PRO A 24 48.22 19.35 19.69
N LEU A 25 47.17 18.53 19.77
CA LEU A 25 47.14 17.21 19.11
C LEU A 25 47.41 17.33 17.60
N HIS A 26 46.99 18.46 17.03
CA HIS A 26 47.16 18.76 15.62
C HIS A 26 48.63 18.94 15.24
N GLU A 27 49.38 19.72 16.01
CA GLU A 27 50.81 19.99 15.78
C GLU A 27 51.64 18.72 15.90
N ILE A 28 51.36 17.89 16.91
CA ILE A 28 52.05 16.61 17.12
C ILE A 28 51.83 15.65 15.93
N VAL A 29 50.60 15.56 15.43
CA VAL A 29 50.29 14.70 14.27
C VAL A 29 50.89 15.28 12.99
N ALA A 30 50.90 16.61 12.82
CA ALA A 30 51.51 17.26 11.67
C ALA A 30 53.04 17.06 11.64
N GLU A 31 53.71 17.23 12.78
CA GLU A 31 55.15 17.00 12.94
C GLU A 31 55.52 15.54 12.64
N ALA A 32 54.77 14.58 13.18
CA ALA A 32 55.00 13.16 12.93
C ALA A 32 54.83 12.75 11.45
N LEU A 33 54.01 13.50 10.70
CA LEU A 33 53.77 13.27 9.27
C LEU A 33 54.61 14.15 8.35
N GLY A 34 55.34 15.13 8.88
CA GLY A 34 56.09 16.11 8.09
C GLY A 34 55.19 17.02 7.24
N GLU A 35 53.96 17.28 7.68
CA GLU A 35 52.97 18.10 6.97
C GLU A 35 52.57 19.32 7.82
N PRO A 36 52.17 20.44 7.21
CA PRO A 36 51.69 21.58 7.98
C PRO A 36 50.35 21.24 8.66
N PRO A 37 50.10 21.72 9.90
CA PRO A 37 48.84 21.46 10.62
C PRO A 37 47.61 22.03 9.88
N GLU A 38 47.79 22.99 8.98
CA GLU A 38 46.66 23.52 8.20
C GLU A 38 46.18 22.57 7.09
N SER A 39 46.99 21.56 6.71
CA SER A 39 46.63 20.61 5.64
C SER A 39 45.99 19.32 6.15
N LEU A 40 45.79 19.16 7.47
CA LEU A 40 45.23 17.92 8.03
C LEU A 40 43.89 18.20 8.74
N GLU A 41 42.91 17.35 8.49
CA GLU A 41 41.69 17.23 9.30
C GLU A 41 41.80 15.93 10.11
N LEU A 42 41.69 16.01 11.43
CA LEU A 42 41.79 14.84 12.31
C LEU A 42 40.40 14.37 12.72
N VAL A 43 40.15 13.07 12.64
CA VAL A 43 38.93 12.44 13.15
C VAL A 43 39.31 11.55 14.31
N VAL A 44 38.94 11.99 15.51
CA VAL A 44 39.20 11.29 16.77
C VAL A 44 38.01 10.39 17.09
N GLY A 45 38.27 9.10 17.30
CA GLY A 45 37.34 8.14 17.88
C GLY A 45 36.53 7.28 16.89
N VAL A 46 36.39 6.01 17.26
CA VAL A 46 35.57 5.02 16.53
C VAL A 46 34.07 5.15 16.89
N THR A 47 33.77 5.59 18.12
CA THR A 47 32.42 5.60 18.71
C THR A 47 31.78 7.00 18.73
N SER A 48 32.56 8.05 18.98
CA SER A 48 32.15 9.46 18.94
C SER A 48 33.06 10.20 17.98
N LYS A 49 32.69 10.23 16.70
CA LYS A 49 33.48 10.87 15.64
C LYS A 49 33.58 12.37 15.93
N THR A 50 34.66 12.78 16.58
CA THR A 50 34.92 14.18 16.88
C THR A 50 35.82 14.69 15.77
N HIS A 51 35.29 15.61 14.96
CA HIS A 51 36.05 16.27 13.92
C HIS A 51 36.85 17.40 14.55
N VAL A 52 38.16 17.36 14.35
CA VAL A 52 39.10 18.40 14.78
C VAL A 52 39.51 19.13 13.52
N ALA A 53 39.13 20.41 13.45
CA ALA A 53 39.41 21.25 12.29
C ALA A 53 40.94 21.45 12.12
N ALA A 54 41.35 21.78 10.90
CA ALA A 54 42.74 22.14 10.64
C ALA A 54 43.16 23.34 11.50
N GLY A 55 44.32 23.24 12.18
CA GLY A 55 44.84 24.29 13.06
C GLY A 55 44.14 24.41 14.44
N ASP A 56 43.33 23.42 14.83
CA ASP A 56 42.73 23.40 16.17
C ASP A 56 43.81 23.25 17.26
N LYS A 57 43.73 24.10 18.29
CA LYS A 57 44.74 24.19 19.36
C LYS A 57 44.47 23.28 20.55
N ARG A 58 43.38 22.49 20.51
CA ARG A 58 43.01 21.61 21.62
C ARG A 58 44.00 20.48 21.82
N THR A 59 44.32 20.18 23.08
CA THR A 59 45.21 19.08 23.44
C THR A 59 44.50 17.73 23.33
N ALA A 60 45.27 16.63 23.31
CA ALA A 60 44.71 15.28 23.28
C ALA A 60 43.74 15.02 24.45
N ARG A 61 44.02 15.58 25.62
CA ARG A 61 43.21 15.44 26.83
C ARG A 61 41.88 16.19 26.75
N GLU A 62 41.88 17.39 26.17
CA GLU A 62 40.67 18.19 25.95
C GLU A 62 39.72 17.53 24.92
N LEU A 63 40.30 16.80 23.96
CA LEU A 63 39.57 16.01 22.98
C LEU A 63 39.13 14.63 23.51
N GLY A 64 39.48 14.30 24.75
CA GLY A 64 39.15 13.02 25.38
C GLY A 64 39.86 11.82 24.76
N VAL A 65 41.01 12.02 24.09
CA VAL A 65 41.78 10.94 23.46
C VAL A 65 42.35 10.03 24.53
N SER A 66 42.01 8.75 24.46
CA SER A 66 42.51 7.72 25.38
C SER A 66 43.83 7.09 24.89
N ASP A 67 44.55 6.43 25.80
CA ASP A 67 45.93 5.93 25.65
C ASP A 67 46.17 4.85 24.56
N ARG A 68 45.17 4.55 23.72
CA ARG A 68 45.25 3.58 22.61
C ARG A 68 44.33 3.93 21.43
N GLU A 69 43.86 5.17 21.38
CA GLU A 69 42.85 5.56 20.40
C GLU A 69 43.46 5.69 18.99
N VAL A 70 42.67 5.31 17.99
CA VAL A 70 43.07 5.41 16.59
C VAL A 70 42.51 6.69 16.00
N ILE A 71 43.39 7.63 15.66
CA ILE A 71 43.03 8.88 15.00
C ILE A 71 43.13 8.67 13.50
N SER A 72 42.04 8.96 12.77
CA SER A 72 42.07 8.92 11.31
C SER A 72 42.43 10.29 10.76
N VAL A 73 43.44 10.36 9.90
CA VAL A 73 43.88 11.61 9.27
C VAL A 73 43.29 11.73 7.88
N ARG A 74 42.77 12.92 7.58
CA ARG A 74 42.32 13.27 6.23
C ARG A 74 43.12 14.48 5.75
N ARG A 75 43.92 14.30 4.70
CA ARG A 75 44.61 15.41 4.03
C ARG A 75 43.58 16.30 3.34
N LEU A 76 43.55 17.56 3.72
CA LEU A 76 42.86 18.61 2.97
C LEU A 76 43.76 18.90 1.77
N ALA A 77 43.25 18.67 0.56
CA ALA A 77 43.96 19.06 -0.65
C ALA A 77 44.27 20.56 -0.52
N SER A 78 45.56 20.90 -0.47
CA SER A 78 46.02 22.27 -0.40
C SER A 78 45.28 23.07 -1.47
N ALA A 79 44.64 24.16 -1.06
CA ALA A 79 43.97 25.08 -1.95
C ALA A 79 45.03 25.77 -2.82
N GLN A 80 45.54 25.08 -3.83
CA GLN A 80 46.19 25.74 -4.96
C GLN A 80 45.12 26.62 -5.60
N GLN A 81 45.34 27.93 -5.48
CA GLN A 81 44.72 28.95 -6.31
C GLN A 81 45.05 28.64 -7.78
N GLU A 82 44.28 27.75 -8.39
CA GLU A 82 44.12 27.72 -9.84
C GLU A 82 42.69 28.14 -10.15
N THR A 83 42.58 29.34 -10.73
CA THR A 83 41.42 29.87 -11.41
C THR A 83 41.10 29.00 -12.63
N THR A 84 40.49 27.84 -12.42
CA THR A 84 39.78 27.10 -13.46
C THR A 84 38.43 26.67 -12.93
N ALA A 85 37.40 26.88 -13.74
CA ALA A 85 36.00 26.77 -13.37
C ALA A 85 35.68 25.45 -12.64
N PRO A 86 34.85 25.48 -11.58
CA PRO A 86 34.56 24.31 -10.77
C PRO A 86 33.97 23.20 -11.64
N PRO A 87 34.52 21.96 -11.60
CA PRO A 87 33.88 20.83 -12.25
C PRO A 87 32.48 20.67 -11.64
N PRO A 88 31.44 20.38 -12.45
CA PRO A 88 30.08 20.30 -11.97
C PRO A 88 30.02 19.24 -10.88
N LEU A 89 29.65 19.67 -9.66
CA LEU A 89 29.36 18.81 -8.53
C LEU A 89 28.53 17.63 -9.04
N ARG A 90 29.11 16.43 -9.07
CA ARG A 90 28.37 15.20 -9.32
C ARG A 90 27.36 15.08 -8.19
N ARG A 91 26.16 15.61 -8.41
CA ARG A 91 25.00 15.49 -7.56
C ARG A 91 24.87 14.01 -7.22
N ARG A 92 25.28 13.62 -6.01
CA ARG A 92 24.97 12.30 -5.46
C ARG A 92 23.46 12.21 -5.54
N ARG A 93 22.96 11.41 -6.49
CA ARG A 93 21.52 11.17 -6.60
C ARG A 93 21.06 10.72 -5.20
N PRO A 94 20.01 11.33 -4.65
CA PRO A 94 19.56 11.00 -3.30
C PRO A 94 19.29 9.50 -3.26
N ARG A 95 19.98 8.76 -2.38
CA ARG A 95 19.82 7.30 -2.18
C ARG A 95 18.35 6.90 -2.03
N GLN A 96 17.51 7.82 -1.53
CA GLN A 96 16.08 7.69 -1.43
C GLN A 96 15.38 7.36 -2.76
N ARG A 97 15.77 7.98 -3.88
CA ARG A 97 15.18 7.68 -5.21
C ARG A 97 15.55 6.28 -5.70
N GLN A 98 16.76 5.81 -5.40
CA GLN A 98 17.17 4.45 -5.75
C GLN A 98 16.38 3.41 -4.94
N ASN A 99 16.21 3.66 -3.63
CA ASN A 99 15.42 2.77 -2.78
C ASN A 99 13.94 2.72 -3.23
N GLN A 100 13.35 3.87 -3.57
CA GLN A 100 11.97 3.93 -4.09
C GLN A 100 11.81 3.17 -5.42
N MET A 101 12.76 3.32 -6.37
CA MET A 101 12.69 2.56 -7.63
C MET A 101 12.88 1.05 -7.41
N GLN A 102 13.72 0.64 -6.45
CA GLN A 102 13.88 -0.77 -6.11
C GLN A 102 12.62 -1.35 -5.46
N GLU A 103 11.95 -0.57 -4.62
CA GLU A 103 10.66 -0.95 -4.02
C GLU A 103 9.57 -1.08 -5.09
N GLN A 104 9.44 -0.12 -6.01
CA GLN A 104 8.47 -0.20 -7.11
C GLN A 104 8.69 -1.42 -8.01
N ARG A 105 9.95 -1.72 -8.38
CA ARG A 105 10.27 -2.94 -9.15
C ARG A 105 10.01 -4.23 -8.38
N ALA A 106 10.23 -4.22 -7.07
CA ALA A 106 9.91 -5.36 -6.23
C ALA A 106 8.40 -5.57 -6.15
N GLU A 107 7.60 -4.49 -6.03
CA GLU A 107 6.13 -4.52 -6.04
C GLU A 107 5.57 -5.09 -7.34
N GLU A 108 6.09 -4.65 -8.50
CA GLU A 108 5.69 -5.19 -9.80
C GLU A 108 6.01 -6.68 -9.99
N SER A 109 7.01 -7.20 -9.25
CA SER A 109 7.47 -8.59 -9.38
C SER A 109 6.93 -9.57 -8.33
N VAL A 110 6.15 -9.11 -7.34
CA VAL A 110 5.53 -10.00 -6.31
C VAL A 110 4.50 -10.96 -6.94
N GLY A 111 3.98 -10.62 -8.13
CA GLY A 111 3.00 -11.39 -8.89
C GLY A 111 1.55 -11.02 -8.55
N ASP A 112 0.68 -11.07 -9.55
CA ASP A 112 -0.70 -10.56 -9.44
C ASP A 112 -1.65 -11.45 -8.64
N THR A 113 -1.30 -12.73 -8.43
CA THR A 113 -2.22 -13.69 -7.79
C THR A 113 -1.89 -13.88 -6.32
N ARG A 114 -2.93 -13.85 -5.48
CA ARG A 114 -2.85 -14.07 -4.02
C ARG A 114 -2.08 -15.34 -3.65
N GLU A 115 -2.21 -16.41 -4.44
CA GLU A 115 -1.49 -17.67 -4.22
C GLU A 115 0.02 -17.54 -4.45
N THR A 116 0.43 -16.75 -5.44
CA THR A 116 1.85 -16.48 -5.74
C THR A 116 2.47 -15.64 -4.63
N ILE A 117 1.77 -14.58 -4.19
CA ILE A 117 2.18 -13.77 -3.04
C ILE A 117 2.33 -14.64 -1.78
N ALA A 118 1.37 -15.53 -1.52
CA ALA A 118 1.41 -16.42 -0.35
C ALA A 118 2.60 -17.40 -0.41
N LYS A 119 2.85 -18.03 -1.58
CA LYS A 119 4.01 -18.91 -1.79
C LYS A 119 5.32 -18.16 -1.62
N ASN A 120 5.44 -16.98 -2.23
CA ASN A 120 6.63 -16.12 -2.13
C ASN A 120 6.88 -15.68 -0.69
N LEU A 121 5.81 -15.38 0.07
CA LEU A 121 5.91 -15.01 1.48
C LEU A 121 6.42 -16.19 2.33
N VAL A 122 5.83 -17.38 2.18
CA VAL A 122 6.27 -18.57 2.91
C VAL A 122 7.73 -18.90 2.59
N GLN A 123 8.11 -18.85 1.31
CA GLN A 123 9.47 -19.09 0.87
C GLN A 123 10.45 -18.03 1.43
N ALA A 124 10.03 -16.76 1.51
CA ALA A 124 10.84 -15.70 2.08
C ALA A 124 11.10 -15.91 3.59
N PHE A 125 10.16 -16.50 4.33
CA PHE A 125 10.32 -16.80 5.76
C PHE A 125 11.10 -18.09 6.04
N GLN A 126 11.05 -19.08 5.14
CA GLN A 126 11.79 -20.35 5.27
C GLN A 126 13.29 -20.24 4.96
N GLY A 127 13.82 -19.03 4.77
CA GLY A 127 15.22 -18.83 4.40
C GLY A 127 15.51 -19.12 2.92
N GLY A 128 14.50 -19.03 2.06
CA GLY A 128 14.66 -19.15 0.61
C GLY A 128 15.60 -18.09 0.01
N PRO A 129 15.78 -18.13 -1.33
CA PRO A 129 16.75 -17.30 -2.05
C PRO A 129 16.68 -15.81 -1.66
N ARG A 130 17.83 -15.13 -1.65
CA ARG A 130 17.96 -13.68 -1.35
C ARG A 130 17.48 -12.80 -2.50
N ASP A 131 16.35 -13.14 -3.08
CA ASP A 131 15.74 -12.39 -4.18
C ASP A 131 15.16 -11.08 -3.65
N ASN A 132 15.13 -10.05 -4.50
CA ASN A 132 14.61 -8.72 -4.15
C ASN A 132 13.16 -8.79 -3.63
N VAL A 133 12.33 -9.68 -4.22
CA VAL A 133 10.94 -9.94 -3.79
C VAL A 133 10.91 -10.48 -2.35
N SER A 134 11.74 -11.47 -2.03
CA SER A 134 11.83 -12.03 -0.67
C SER A 134 12.33 -11.03 0.36
N VAL A 135 13.28 -10.16 -0.02
CA VAL A 135 13.76 -9.06 0.84
C VAL A 135 12.64 -8.04 1.09
N PHE A 136 11.93 -7.65 0.03
CA PHE A 136 10.79 -6.74 0.11
C PHE A 136 9.68 -7.30 1.00
N LEU A 137 9.25 -8.55 0.78
CA LEU A 137 8.19 -9.19 1.56
C LEU A 137 8.54 -9.31 3.05
N ARG A 138 9.78 -9.66 3.38
CA ARG A 138 10.26 -9.67 4.78
C ARG A 138 10.24 -8.27 5.40
N LYS A 139 10.69 -7.26 4.65
CA LYS A 139 10.68 -5.86 5.08
C LYS A 139 9.25 -5.37 5.32
N ALA A 140 8.35 -5.60 4.36
CA ALA A 140 6.94 -5.24 4.45
C ALA A 140 6.24 -5.93 5.63
N THR A 141 6.48 -7.24 5.82
CA THR A 141 5.90 -7.99 6.94
C THR A 141 6.44 -7.49 8.29
N ARG A 142 7.75 -7.24 8.39
CA ARG A 142 8.34 -6.66 9.61
C ARG A 142 7.78 -5.26 9.89
N GLY A 143 7.60 -4.43 8.86
CA GLY A 143 6.93 -3.13 8.96
C GLY A 143 5.53 -3.27 9.51
N PHE A 144 4.71 -4.12 8.90
CA PHE A 144 3.34 -4.39 9.36
C PHE A 144 3.29 -4.92 10.80
N MET A 145 4.18 -5.84 11.18
CA MET A 145 4.26 -6.35 12.55
C MET A 145 4.66 -5.25 13.52
N ASN A 146 5.67 -4.43 13.18
CA ASN A 146 6.08 -3.29 13.99
C ASN A 146 4.94 -2.29 14.17
N ASP A 147 4.18 -1.99 13.11
CA ASP A 147 3.01 -1.12 13.16
C ASP A 147 1.90 -1.71 14.04
N ALA A 148 1.65 -3.02 13.95
CA ALA A 148 0.69 -3.71 14.80
C ALA A 148 1.11 -3.70 16.27
N HIS A 149 2.41 -3.89 16.55
CA HIS A 149 2.97 -3.76 17.90
C HIS A 149 2.85 -2.32 18.41
N ALA A 150 3.21 -1.32 17.62
CA ALA A 150 3.10 0.09 17.98
C ALA A 150 1.64 0.49 18.28
N ARG A 151 0.67 0.01 17.49
CA ARG A 151 -0.77 0.21 17.74
C ARG A 151 -1.23 -0.44 19.04
N ARG A 152 -0.75 -1.65 19.33
CA ARG A 152 -1.04 -2.33 20.59
C ARG A 152 -0.47 -1.55 21.78
N ASP A 153 0.77 -1.11 21.69
CA ASP A 153 1.41 -0.32 22.74
C ASP A 153 0.69 1.03 22.91
N ALA A 154 0.26 1.69 21.84
CA ALA A 154 -0.56 2.90 21.93
C ALA A 154 -1.89 2.70 22.68
N ILE A 155 -2.57 1.57 22.45
CA ILE A 155 -3.79 1.21 23.20
C ILE A 155 -3.45 0.99 24.67
N ASP A 156 -2.38 0.27 24.98
CA ASP A 156 -1.94 0.00 26.34
C ASP A 156 -1.54 1.29 27.09
N ARG A 157 -0.82 2.20 26.42
CA ARG A 157 -0.47 3.53 26.91
C ARG A 157 -1.71 4.35 27.26
N TYR A 158 -2.66 4.42 26.31
CA TYR A 158 -3.91 5.16 26.48
C TYR A 158 -4.74 4.61 27.64
N ALA A 159 -4.91 3.29 27.72
CA ALA A 159 -5.64 2.64 28.81
C ALA A 159 -4.97 2.85 30.18
N ALA A 160 -3.64 2.78 30.24
CA ALA A 160 -2.89 3.02 31.47
C ALA A 160 -3.02 4.48 31.95
N ALA A 161 -2.94 5.44 31.02
CA ALA A 161 -3.12 6.85 31.35
C ALA A 161 -4.55 7.16 31.84
N LEU A 162 -5.58 6.62 31.17
CA LEU A 162 -6.98 6.76 31.62
C LEU A 162 -7.20 6.15 33.01
N ALA A 163 -6.57 5.01 33.31
CA ALA A 163 -6.68 4.37 34.60
C ALA A 163 -5.80 5.01 35.69
N GLY A 164 -4.98 6.01 35.38
CA GLY A 164 -3.96 6.55 36.28
C GLY A 164 -2.90 5.51 36.69
N LYS A 165 -2.73 4.43 35.93
CA LYS A 165 -1.83 3.30 36.24
C LYS A 165 -0.48 3.45 35.54
N PHE A 166 0.18 4.57 35.78
CA PHE A 166 1.54 4.81 35.32
C PHE A 166 2.38 5.49 36.40
N GLU A 167 3.69 5.27 36.33
CA GLU A 167 4.67 5.82 37.26
C GLU A 167 5.79 6.47 36.46
N VAL A 168 6.12 7.71 36.83
CA VAL A 168 7.21 8.48 36.23
C VAL A 168 8.49 8.18 37.00
N VAL A 169 9.29 7.24 36.49
CA VAL A 169 10.60 6.87 37.05
C VAL A 169 11.64 7.84 36.51
N ARG A 170 11.94 8.87 37.31
CA ARG A 170 13.08 9.75 37.04
C ARG A 170 14.35 8.96 37.35
N PRO A 171 15.32 8.85 36.42
CA PRO A 171 16.59 8.24 36.74
C PRO A 171 17.15 8.99 37.95
N GLU A 172 17.40 8.27 39.05
CA GLU A 172 18.16 8.83 40.16
C GLU A 172 19.42 9.44 39.56
N ARG A 173 19.74 10.69 39.90
CA ARG A 173 20.98 11.33 39.47
C ARG A 173 22.12 10.54 40.11
N GLY A 174 22.47 9.40 39.52
CA GLY A 174 23.53 8.54 39.99
C GLY A 174 24.78 9.39 40.10
N ASN A 175 25.41 9.35 41.28
CA ASN A 175 26.61 10.12 41.61
C ASN A 175 27.49 10.28 40.38
N ALA A 176 27.52 11.51 39.85
CA ALA A 176 28.16 11.89 38.61
C ALA A 176 29.69 11.93 38.74
N SER A 177 30.30 10.87 39.29
CA SER A 177 31.75 10.80 39.51
C SER A 177 32.53 10.42 38.26
N ASN A 178 31.88 10.02 37.16
CA ASN A 178 32.54 9.69 35.91
C ASN A 178 32.12 10.71 34.84
N GLY A 179 32.94 11.75 34.68
CA GLY A 179 32.71 12.95 33.86
C GLY A 179 32.66 12.75 32.35
N SER A 180 31.76 11.88 31.87
CA SER A 180 31.48 11.70 30.45
C SER A 180 30.07 12.22 30.13
N SER A 181 30.00 13.39 29.48
CA SER A 181 28.89 13.94 28.66
C SER A 181 27.44 13.53 29.03
N ASN A 182 27.08 13.60 30.31
CA ASN A 182 25.78 13.16 30.81
C ASN A 182 24.65 14.20 30.64
N GLU A 183 24.93 15.41 30.14
CA GLU A 183 23.92 16.47 29.95
C GLU A 183 22.81 16.07 28.99
N ALA A 184 23.12 15.32 27.92
CA ALA A 184 22.10 14.87 26.95
C ALA A 184 21.21 13.72 27.47
N ARG A 185 21.64 13.00 28.53
CA ARG A 185 20.86 11.91 29.14
C ARG A 185 19.88 12.40 30.22
N ALA A 186 20.10 13.61 30.75
CA ALA A 186 19.25 14.20 31.78
C ALA A 186 17.81 14.51 31.31
N GLU A 187 17.54 14.45 30.00
CA GLU A 187 16.26 14.84 29.42
C GLU A 187 15.27 13.68 29.20
N PHE A 188 15.74 12.43 29.27
CA PHE A 188 14.89 11.24 29.11
C PHE A 188 14.42 10.72 30.46
N VAL A 189 13.10 10.59 30.60
CA VAL A 189 12.44 10.03 31.77
C VAL A 189 11.84 8.69 31.39
N SER A 190 11.89 7.72 32.31
CA SER A 190 11.30 6.42 32.06
C SER A 190 9.90 6.35 32.65
N ILE A 191 8.92 5.97 31.84
CA ILE A 191 7.54 5.82 32.28
C ILE A 191 7.20 4.34 32.33
N ARG A 192 6.85 3.87 33.52
CA ARG A 192 6.35 2.52 33.73
C ARG A 192 4.84 2.56 33.70
N TYR A 193 4.20 1.67 32.95
CA TYR A 193 2.74 1.63 32.85
C TYR A 193 2.21 0.20 32.83
N ALA A 194 1.03 0.00 33.41
CA ALA A 194 0.36 -1.30 33.47
C ALA A 194 -0.71 -1.39 32.36
N PRO A 195 -0.58 -2.32 31.40
CA PRO A 195 -1.60 -2.52 30.38
C PRO A 195 -2.91 -3.02 31.01
N GLU A 196 -4.05 -2.69 30.41
CA GLU A 196 -5.37 -3.14 30.89
C GLU A 196 -5.46 -4.67 30.97
N LYS A 197 -4.90 -5.35 29.97
CA LYS A 197 -4.88 -6.82 29.86
C LYS A 197 -3.44 -7.33 30.00
N GLY A 198 -2.92 -7.29 31.22
CA GLY A 198 -1.64 -7.93 31.54
C GLY A 198 -1.10 -7.51 32.90
N SER A 199 -0.41 -8.45 33.57
CA SER A 199 0.21 -8.18 34.87
C SER A 199 1.61 -7.55 34.76
N LYS A 200 2.22 -7.55 33.57
CA LYS A 200 3.60 -7.09 33.39
C LYS A 200 3.62 -5.60 33.07
N TRP A 201 4.26 -4.83 33.94
CA TRP A 201 4.58 -3.42 33.68
C TRP A 201 5.44 -3.30 32.43
N LYS A 202 5.05 -2.39 31.55
CA LYS A 202 5.85 -1.96 30.40
C LYS A 202 6.63 -0.70 30.77
N GLN A 203 7.67 -0.40 30.01
CA GLN A 203 8.54 0.74 30.24
C GLN A 203 8.81 1.45 28.91
N ASP A 204 8.47 2.73 28.86
CA ASP A 204 8.84 3.62 27.76
C ASP A 204 9.94 4.58 28.25
N SER A 205 10.86 4.95 27.36
CA SER A 205 11.83 6.03 27.59
C SER A 205 11.41 7.22 26.74
N VAL A 206 11.01 8.31 27.38
CA VAL A 206 10.44 9.47 26.70
C VAL A 206 11.03 10.77 27.21
N LYS A 207 11.09 11.76 26.32
CA LYS A 207 11.44 13.12 26.67
C LYS A 207 10.16 13.86 27.05
N LEU A 208 10.02 14.19 28.33
CA LEU A 208 8.89 15.00 28.81
C LEU A 208 9.07 16.44 28.31
N LEU A 209 8.06 16.94 27.61
CA LEU A 209 8.03 18.30 27.08
C LEU A 209 7.54 19.24 28.18
N SER A 210 8.13 20.43 28.28
CA SER A 210 7.58 21.47 29.14
C SER A 210 6.19 21.88 28.65
N ARG A 211 5.35 22.40 29.57
CA ARG A 211 3.98 22.85 29.24
C ARG A 211 3.95 23.81 28.04
N THR A 212 4.90 24.73 27.96
CA THR A 212 5.05 25.69 26.85
C THR A 212 5.36 24.99 25.53
N ILE A 213 6.32 24.04 25.53
CA ILE A 213 6.67 23.29 24.31
C ILE A 213 5.51 22.42 23.86
N LEU A 214 4.79 21.80 24.80
CA LEU A 214 3.61 21.00 24.52
C LEU A 214 2.51 21.85 23.86
N GLN A 215 2.22 23.05 24.40
CA GLN A 215 1.28 24.01 23.80
C GLN A 215 1.67 24.40 22.37
N VAL A 216 2.93 24.78 22.15
CA VAL A 216 3.43 25.14 20.82
C VAL A 216 3.31 23.98 19.84
N THR A 217 3.62 22.76 20.29
CA THR A 217 3.53 21.54 19.46
C THR A 217 2.08 21.27 19.06
N VAL A 218 1.16 21.34 20.01
CA VAL A 218 -0.29 21.15 19.77
C VAL A 218 -0.82 22.20 18.80
N ARG A 219 -0.49 23.48 19.01
CA ARG A 219 -0.88 24.57 18.12
C ARG A 219 -0.33 24.36 16.71
N TYR A 220 0.97 24.09 16.58
CA TYR A 220 1.61 23.88 15.29
C TYR A 220 0.95 22.76 14.46
N VAL A 221 0.57 21.65 15.09
CA VAL A 221 -0.11 20.53 14.40
C VAL A 221 -1.50 20.95 13.91
N LEU A 222 -2.21 21.79 14.65
CA LEU A 222 -3.58 22.20 14.33
C LEU A 222 -3.66 23.45 13.43
N THR A 223 -2.60 24.24 13.33
CA THR A 223 -2.53 25.45 12.49
C THR A 223 -1.91 25.23 11.12
N VAL A 224 -1.73 23.98 10.67
CA VAL A 224 -1.25 23.72 9.29
C VAL A 224 -2.36 24.12 8.31
N ASP A 225 -2.10 25.12 7.46
CA ASP A 225 -3.09 25.77 6.57
C ASP A 225 -3.66 24.88 5.45
N ASP A 226 -3.24 23.62 5.35
CA ASP A 226 -3.73 22.69 4.34
C ASP A 226 -5.00 22.00 4.84
N GLN A 227 -6.15 22.33 4.23
CA GLN A 227 -7.48 21.85 4.65
C GLN A 227 -7.60 20.32 4.65
N ASP A 228 -7.00 19.65 3.66
CA ASP A 228 -7.03 18.18 3.58
C ASP A 228 -6.12 17.56 4.66
N CYS A 229 -5.01 18.22 4.96
CA CYS A 229 -4.15 17.85 6.08
C CYS A 229 -4.75 18.21 7.45
N ALA A 230 -5.63 19.21 7.54
CA ALA A 230 -6.19 19.69 8.79
C ALA A 230 -7.10 18.64 9.44
N GLU A 231 -7.96 17.96 8.66
CA GLU A 231 -8.78 16.85 9.19
C GLU A 231 -7.90 15.69 9.68
N ALA A 232 -6.89 15.31 8.89
CA ALA A 232 -5.98 14.23 9.26
C ALA A 232 -5.11 14.61 10.49
N ALA A 233 -4.72 15.87 10.62
CA ALA A 233 -3.98 16.38 11.77
C ALA A 233 -4.85 16.41 13.03
N ARG A 234 -6.11 16.84 12.92
CA ARG A 234 -7.10 16.78 14.00
C ARG A 234 -7.31 15.35 14.48
N GLU A 235 -7.45 14.38 13.57
CA GLU A 235 -7.57 12.97 13.95
C GLU A 235 -6.34 12.47 14.73
N LYS A 236 -5.13 12.86 14.30
CA LYS A 236 -3.88 12.54 14.99
C LYS A 236 -3.75 13.17 16.38
N MET A 237 -4.53 14.22 16.67
CA MET A 237 -4.58 14.87 17.98
C MET A 237 -5.46 14.13 19.00
N ARG A 238 -6.20 13.09 18.59
CA ARG A 238 -6.91 12.23 19.55
C ARG A 238 -5.91 11.55 20.49
N PRO A 239 -6.17 11.47 21.80
CA PRO A 239 -5.20 10.91 22.76
C PRO A 239 -4.66 9.52 22.39
N ARG A 240 -5.51 8.66 21.81
CA ARG A 240 -5.10 7.33 21.32
C ARG A 240 -4.13 7.40 20.13
N GLU A 241 -4.36 8.31 19.18
CA GLU A 241 -3.50 8.50 18.01
C GLU A 241 -2.20 9.23 18.40
N LEU A 242 -2.25 10.15 19.38
CA LEU A 242 -1.05 10.73 19.99
C LEU A 242 -0.16 9.65 20.61
N ALA A 243 -0.74 8.70 21.34
CA ALA A 243 0.01 7.57 21.92
C ALA A 243 0.70 6.68 20.87
N LEU A 244 0.18 6.68 19.63
CA LEU A 244 0.76 5.96 18.49
C LEU A 244 1.84 6.78 17.79
N HIS A 245 1.55 8.03 17.46
CA HIS A 245 2.40 8.86 16.60
C HIS A 245 3.49 9.62 17.35
N SER A 246 3.22 10.04 18.59
CA SER A 246 4.16 10.79 19.41
C SER A 246 4.03 10.43 20.89
N PRO A 247 4.65 9.32 21.33
CA PRO A 247 4.67 8.91 22.73
C PRO A 247 5.16 10.02 23.67
N ASN A 248 6.11 10.86 23.24
CA ASN A 248 6.61 11.99 24.04
C ASN A 248 5.50 13.01 24.33
N VAL A 249 4.71 13.41 23.31
CA VAL A 249 3.60 14.36 23.47
C VAL A 249 2.49 13.75 24.30
N PHE A 250 2.13 12.49 24.02
CA PHE A 250 1.11 11.76 24.76
C PHE A 250 1.44 11.66 26.25
N TRP A 251 2.65 11.21 26.60
CA TRP A 251 3.05 11.05 27.98
C TRP A 251 3.24 12.39 28.70
N SER A 252 3.72 13.42 28.01
CA SER A 252 3.79 14.78 28.59
C SER A 252 2.38 15.29 28.94
N LEU A 253 1.40 15.06 28.08
CA LEU A 253 0.01 15.39 28.34
C LEU A 253 -0.56 14.59 29.51
N ALA A 254 -0.31 13.29 29.57
CA ALA A 254 -0.79 12.42 30.65
C ALA A 254 -0.21 12.84 32.02
N VAL A 255 1.07 13.23 32.07
CA VAL A 255 1.70 13.75 33.29
C VAL A 255 1.07 15.07 33.72
N VAL A 256 0.90 16.03 32.81
CA VAL A 256 0.23 17.31 33.12
C VAL A 256 -1.19 17.07 33.63
N SER A 257 -1.94 16.15 33.01
CA SER A 257 -3.29 15.79 33.44
C SER A 257 -3.30 15.19 34.84
N ALA A 258 -2.33 14.35 35.19
CA ALA A 258 -2.22 13.74 36.51
C ALA A 258 -1.80 14.76 37.59
N GLU A 259 -0.88 15.66 37.26
CA GLU A 259 -0.46 16.76 38.15
C GLU A 259 -1.64 17.72 38.43
N GLU A 260 -2.45 18.04 37.42
CA GLU A 260 -3.65 18.86 37.59
C GLU A 260 -4.73 18.15 38.42
N ALA A 261 -4.90 16.83 38.23
CA ALA A 261 -5.85 16.04 39.04
C ALA A 261 -5.46 16.03 40.53
N GLN A 262 -4.16 15.94 40.84
CA GLN A 262 -3.64 16.03 42.22
C GLN A 262 -3.83 17.42 42.82
N GLN A 263 -3.77 18.49 42.02
CA GLN A 263 -4.04 19.85 42.53
C GLN A 263 -5.54 20.09 42.81
N GLN A 264 -6.42 19.30 42.18
CA GLN A 264 -7.87 19.41 42.26
C GLN A 264 -8.51 18.47 43.30
N ASP A 265 -7.74 18.01 44.31
CA ASP A 265 -8.05 17.02 45.38
C ASP A 265 -9.41 17.17 46.15
N HIS A 266 -10.33 18.03 45.74
CA HIS A 266 -11.62 18.26 46.38
C HIS A 266 -12.87 17.85 45.58
N GLU A 267 -12.77 17.53 44.29
CA GLU A 267 -13.93 17.03 43.52
C GLU A 267 -13.50 15.82 42.68
N GLY A 268 -13.93 14.62 43.06
CA GLY A 268 -13.53 13.33 42.48
C GLY A 268 -14.01 13.08 41.04
N GLY A 269 -13.81 14.03 40.14
CA GLY A 269 -14.06 13.89 38.72
C GLY A 269 -12.91 13.15 38.02
N GLU A 270 -13.25 12.16 37.20
CA GLU A 270 -12.31 11.56 36.26
C GLU A 270 -11.88 12.62 35.23
N THR A 271 -10.65 13.14 35.35
CA THR A 271 -10.10 14.08 34.37
C THR A 271 -9.77 13.32 33.09
N SER A 272 -10.55 13.55 32.03
CA SER A 272 -10.26 13.00 30.71
C SER A 272 -9.00 13.66 30.12
N LEU A 273 -8.19 12.89 29.39
CA LEU A 273 -7.05 13.45 28.63
C LEU A 273 -7.49 14.49 27.60
N GLU A 274 -8.75 14.43 27.15
CA GLU A 274 -9.34 15.46 26.28
C GLU A 274 -9.55 16.78 27.02
N ASP A 275 -9.92 16.74 28.30
CA ASP A 275 -10.06 17.93 29.12
C ASP A 275 -8.70 18.58 29.40
N ALA A 276 -7.67 17.77 29.59
CA ALA A 276 -6.29 18.26 29.68
C ALA A 276 -5.87 19.02 28.42
N LEU A 277 -6.24 18.55 27.21
CA LEU A 277 -5.99 19.28 25.95
C LEU A 277 -6.76 20.60 25.88
N ARG A 278 -8.05 20.60 26.28
CA ARG A 278 -8.88 21.81 26.32
C ARG A 278 -8.31 22.87 27.26
N ARG A 279 -7.83 22.46 28.44
CA ARG A 279 -7.16 23.34 29.42
C ARG A 279 -5.80 23.82 28.93
N LEU A 280 -5.05 22.96 28.23
CA LEU A 280 -3.73 23.29 27.73
C LEU A 280 -3.78 24.38 26.65
N CYS A 281 -4.74 24.30 25.73
CA CYS A 281 -4.92 25.28 24.66
C CYS A 281 -6.43 25.65 24.53
N PRO A 282 -6.94 26.58 25.35
CA PRO A 282 -8.35 26.95 25.35
C PRO A 282 -8.80 27.69 24.08
N ASP A 283 -7.86 28.28 23.33
CA ASP A 283 -8.16 29.06 22.12
C ASP A 283 -8.46 28.19 20.89
N LEU A 284 -8.26 26.87 20.98
CA LEU A 284 -8.42 25.94 19.86
C LEU A 284 -9.79 25.28 19.88
N ASP A 285 -10.32 24.98 18.69
CA ASP A 285 -11.56 24.21 18.55
C ASP A 285 -11.31 22.72 18.85
N TRP A 286 -11.98 22.20 19.88
CA TRP A 286 -11.89 20.82 20.35
C TRP A 286 -13.17 20.01 20.11
N GLU A 287 -14.14 20.53 19.35
CA GLU A 287 -15.40 19.84 19.09
C GLU A 287 -15.17 18.49 18.39
N PHE A 288 -14.12 18.40 17.56
CA PHE A 288 -13.73 17.18 16.85
C PHE A 288 -13.32 16.00 17.74
N LEU A 289 -12.92 16.25 19.00
CA LEU A 289 -12.63 15.20 19.99
C LEU A 289 -13.92 14.53 20.47
N SER A 290 -14.96 15.34 20.70
CA SER A 290 -16.28 14.85 21.14
C SER A 290 -17.09 14.22 20.01
N ALA A 291 -16.89 14.72 18.78
CA ALA A 291 -17.50 14.16 17.59
C ALA A 291 -16.90 12.78 17.30
N ARG A 292 -17.48 11.76 17.92
CA ARG A 292 -17.19 10.36 17.59
C ARG A 292 -17.61 10.14 16.15
N ARG A 293 -16.68 10.35 15.20
CA ARG A 293 -16.84 9.90 13.82
C ARG A 293 -17.00 8.38 13.89
N ARG A 294 -18.26 7.93 13.93
CA ARG A 294 -18.62 6.55 13.62
C ARG A 294 -18.51 6.43 12.11
N ASP A 295 -17.29 6.53 11.61
CA ASP A 295 -17.01 6.18 10.23
C ASP A 295 -17.43 4.72 10.10
N LYS A 296 -18.49 4.49 9.32
CA LYS A 296 -18.97 3.13 9.07
C LYS A 296 -17.78 2.37 8.50
N SER A 297 -17.42 1.26 9.14
CA SER A 297 -16.35 0.38 8.64
C SER A 297 -16.55 0.15 7.14
N ALA A 298 -15.47 0.04 6.35
CA ALA A 298 -15.58 -0.29 4.93
C ALA A 298 -16.47 -1.53 4.67
N LYS A 299 -16.47 -2.49 5.61
CA LYS A 299 -17.38 -3.65 5.59
C LYS A 299 -18.84 -3.28 5.85
N ALA A 300 -19.11 -2.32 6.72
CA ALA A 300 -20.45 -1.82 6.98
C ALA A 300 -20.98 -1.02 5.78
N ILE A 301 -20.14 -0.22 5.13
CA ILE A 301 -20.50 0.47 3.88
C ILE A 301 -20.84 -0.55 2.78
N GLN A 302 -19.98 -1.55 2.55
CA GLN A 302 -20.24 -2.63 1.60
C GLN A 302 -21.49 -3.45 1.97
N ALA A 303 -21.74 -3.68 3.26
CA ALA A 303 -22.94 -4.38 3.72
C ALA A 303 -24.22 -3.57 3.45
N GLU A 304 -24.18 -2.25 3.65
CA GLU A 304 -25.29 -1.36 3.29
C GLU A 304 -25.53 -1.33 1.78
N GLU A 305 -24.48 -1.22 0.96
CA GLU A 305 -24.60 -1.26 -0.50
C GLU A 305 -25.17 -2.60 -1.00
N THR A 306 -24.70 -3.72 -0.45
CA THR A 306 -25.22 -5.05 -0.80
C THR A 306 -26.66 -5.23 -0.33
N ALA A 307 -27.02 -4.70 0.84
CA ALA A 307 -28.40 -4.70 1.33
C ALA A 307 -29.31 -3.87 0.43
N GLN A 308 -28.87 -2.69 -0.02
CA GLN A 308 -29.62 -1.85 -0.97
C GLN A 308 -29.79 -2.56 -2.33
N LYS A 309 -28.73 -3.18 -2.86
CA LYS A 309 -28.83 -3.97 -4.10
C LYS A 309 -29.82 -5.13 -3.97
N LEU A 310 -29.81 -5.84 -2.83
CA LEU A 310 -30.76 -6.92 -2.56
C LEU A 310 -32.20 -6.41 -2.40
N GLN A 311 -32.40 -5.21 -1.84
CA GLN A 311 -33.72 -4.58 -1.76
C GLN A 311 -34.25 -4.24 -3.15
N LEU A 312 -33.46 -3.57 -3.99
CA LEU A 312 -33.82 -3.26 -5.36
C LEU A 312 -34.12 -4.52 -6.19
N GLU A 313 -33.33 -5.59 -6.01
CA GLU A 313 -33.59 -6.85 -6.70
C GLU A 313 -34.91 -7.50 -6.25
N LYS A 314 -35.22 -7.46 -4.94
CA LYS A 314 -36.49 -7.96 -4.41
C LYS A 314 -37.68 -7.16 -4.95
N GLU A 315 -37.56 -5.85 -5.05
CA GLU A 315 -38.59 -4.98 -5.64
C GLU A 315 -38.79 -5.28 -7.12
N ARG A 316 -37.71 -5.45 -7.89
CA ARG A 316 -37.78 -5.84 -9.31
C ARG A 316 -38.48 -7.19 -9.49
N ARG A 317 -38.13 -8.19 -8.68
CA ARG A 317 -38.78 -9.52 -8.71
C ARG A 317 -40.26 -9.45 -8.35
N LYS A 318 -40.65 -8.60 -7.40
CA LYS A 318 -42.06 -8.38 -7.07
C LYS A 318 -42.81 -7.74 -8.24
N ALA A 319 -42.25 -6.70 -8.86
CA ALA A 319 -42.83 -6.05 -10.02
C ALA A 319 -42.99 -7.02 -11.21
N GLU A 320 -41.96 -7.80 -11.53
CA GLU A 320 -42.01 -8.84 -12.57
C GLU A 320 -43.07 -9.92 -12.28
N ALA A 321 -43.21 -10.33 -11.01
CA ALA A 321 -44.21 -11.30 -10.59
C ALA A 321 -45.64 -10.75 -10.72
N GLU A 322 -45.88 -9.49 -10.38
CA GLU A 322 -47.17 -8.82 -10.56
C GLU A 322 -47.52 -8.65 -12.04
N GLU A 323 -46.55 -8.25 -12.87
CA GLU A 323 -46.74 -8.15 -14.32
C GLU A 323 -47.10 -9.52 -14.93
N ARG A 324 -46.42 -10.59 -14.50
CA ARG A 324 -46.75 -11.97 -14.91
C ARG A 324 -48.15 -12.38 -14.46
N LYS A 325 -48.59 -12.01 -13.26
CA LYS A 325 -49.96 -12.25 -12.79
C LYS A 325 -50.99 -11.51 -13.66
N ARG A 326 -50.75 -10.23 -13.97
CA ARG A 326 -51.61 -9.42 -14.86
C ARG A 326 -51.71 -10.02 -16.27
N LYS A 327 -50.58 -10.44 -16.85
CA LYS A 327 -50.56 -11.10 -18.17
C LYS A 327 -51.34 -12.43 -18.14
N ARG A 328 -51.23 -13.21 -17.07
CA ARG A 328 -51.98 -14.47 -16.91
C ARG A 328 -53.48 -14.24 -16.76
N SER A 329 -53.90 -13.28 -15.95
CA SER A 329 -55.33 -12.96 -15.79
C SER A 329 -55.93 -12.41 -17.09
N ALA A 330 -55.21 -11.53 -17.79
CA ALA A 330 -55.61 -11.03 -19.11
C ALA A 330 -55.72 -12.16 -20.15
N ALA A 331 -54.74 -13.07 -20.20
CA ALA A 331 -54.79 -14.23 -21.09
C ALA A 331 -55.95 -15.18 -20.74
N GLN A 332 -56.27 -15.34 -19.45
CA GLN A 332 -57.38 -16.17 -19.00
C GLN A 332 -58.74 -15.56 -19.36
N GLN A 333 -58.91 -14.25 -19.18
CA GLN A 333 -60.10 -13.51 -19.64
C GLN A 333 -60.25 -13.60 -21.17
N ALA A 334 -59.16 -13.41 -21.93
CA ALA A 334 -59.17 -13.59 -23.37
C ALA A 334 -59.58 -15.02 -23.79
N ARG A 335 -59.13 -16.05 -23.06
CA ARG A 335 -59.56 -17.44 -23.29
C ARG A 335 -61.02 -17.70 -22.96
N GLN A 336 -61.58 -17.01 -21.96
CA GLN A 336 -63.01 -17.10 -21.64
C GLN A 336 -63.87 -16.43 -22.72
N ASN A 337 -63.40 -15.31 -23.28
CA ASN A 337 -64.10 -14.56 -24.32
C ASN A 337 -63.98 -15.15 -25.75
N MET A 338 -63.01 -16.04 -26.01
CA MET A 338 -62.92 -16.72 -27.31
C MET A 338 -64.08 -17.72 -27.51
N GLY A 339 -64.79 -17.55 -28.63
CA GLY A 339 -65.91 -18.41 -29.05
C GLY A 339 -65.50 -19.85 -29.34
N ALA A 340 -66.48 -20.77 -29.34
CA ALA A 340 -66.25 -22.21 -29.52
C ALA A 340 -65.56 -22.56 -30.86
N GLY A 341 -65.78 -21.76 -31.91
CA GLY A 341 -65.14 -21.92 -33.22
C GLY A 341 -63.63 -21.67 -33.20
N GLU A 342 -63.18 -20.55 -32.62
CA GLU A 342 -61.76 -20.20 -32.52
C GLU A 342 -60.97 -21.17 -31.62
N LYS A 343 -61.61 -21.68 -30.55
CA LYS A 343 -60.99 -22.68 -29.67
C LYS A 343 -60.63 -23.96 -30.41
N ARG A 344 -61.43 -24.38 -31.39
CA ARG A 344 -61.17 -25.57 -32.21
C ARG A 344 -60.02 -25.33 -33.20
N GLN A 345 -59.97 -24.16 -33.83
CA GLN A 345 -58.92 -23.79 -34.78
C GLN A 345 -57.56 -23.62 -34.09
N ARG A 346 -57.50 -22.99 -32.90
CA ARG A 346 -56.27 -22.91 -32.11
C ARG A 346 -55.75 -24.26 -31.62
N ARG A 347 -56.63 -25.21 -31.28
CA ARG A 347 -56.21 -26.57 -30.90
C ARG A 347 -55.56 -27.30 -32.08
N LEU A 348 -56.13 -27.18 -33.27
CA LEU A 348 -55.56 -27.78 -34.49
C LEU A 348 -54.20 -27.15 -34.83
N GLN A 349 -54.07 -25.82 -34.69
CA GLN A 349 -52.81 -25.13 -34.94
C GLN A 349 -51.73 -25.44 -33.90
N GLN A 350 -52.09 -25.53 -32.60
CA GLN A 350 -51.16 -25.98 -31.55
C GLN A 350 -50.71 -27.43 -31.75
N GLN A 351 -51.60 -28.29 -32.25
CA GLN A 351 -51.24 -29.67 -32.59
C GLN A 351 -50.26 -29.68 -33.78
N ALA A 352 -50.50 -28.87 -34.82
CA ALA A 352 -49.56 -28.70 -35.94
C ALA A 352 -48.20 -28.15 -35.49
N ASP A 353 -48.18 -27.13 -34.62
CA ASP A 353 -46.96 -26.50 -34.11
C ASP A 353 -46.17 -27.44 -33.19
N LEU A 354 -46.85 -28.22 -32.32
CA LEU A 354 -46.19 -29.25 -31.49
C LEU A 354 -45.61 -30.37 -32.36
N THR A 355 -46.26 -30.71 -33.47
CA THR A 355 -45.76 -31.73 -34.41
C THR A 355 -44.56 -31.18 -35.21
N ALA A 356 -44.58 -29.89 -35.58
CA ALA A 356 -43.46 -29.21 -36.21
C ALA A 356 -42.26 -29.04 -35.26
N LEU A 357 -42.49 -28.71 -33.97
CA LEU A 357 -41.43 -28.59 -32.97
C LEU A 357 -40.79 -29.94 -32.66
N LYS A 358 -41.57 -31.04 -32.62
CA LYS A 358 -41.05 -32.39 -32.39
C LYS A 358 -40.08 -32.80 -33.51
N GLY A 359 -40.34 -32.42 -34.76
CA GLY A 359 -39.43 -32.62 -35.89
C GLY A 359 -38.13 -31.77 -35.84
N VAL A 360 -38.10 -30.68 -35.05
CA VAL A 360 -36.91 -29.82 -34.88
C VAL A 360 -35.95 -30.39 -33.81
N PHE A 361 -36.45 -31.17 -32.85
CA PHE A 361 -35.64 -31.75 -31.77
C PHE A 361 -35.08 -33.15 -32.07
N ASP A 362 -35.56 -33.83 -33.11
CA ASP A 362 -35.10 -35.18 -33.50
C ASP A 362 -33.86 -35.16 -34.43
N ASN A 363 -33.22 -34.01 -34.67
CA ASN A 363 -32.02 -33.90 -35.50
C ASN A 363 -30.84 -33.25 -34.73
N ASP A 364 -30.00 -34.10 -34.13
CA ASP A 364 -28.73 -33.80 -33.44
C ASP A 364 -27.78 -32.88 -34.23
N ALA A 365 -27.91 -32.87 -35.55
CA ALA A 365 -27.11 -32.03 -36.41
C ALA A 365 -27.58 -30.56 -36.43
N ALA A 366 -28.71 -30.17 -35.85
CA ALA A 366 -29.24 -28.81 -35.88
C ALA A 366 -28.71 -27.93 -34.74
N LEU A 367 -28.44 -28.47 -33.54
CA LEU A 367 -27.80 -27.73 -32.45
C LEU A 367 -26.30 -27.54 -32.71
N VAL A 368 -25.65 -28.57 -33.27
CA VAL A 368 -24.26 -28.48 -33.73
C VAL A 368 -24.16 -27.62 -35.01
N ARG A 369 -25.15 -27.69 -35.92
CA ARG A 369 -25.24 -26.72 -37.04
C ARG A 369 -25.60 -25.33 -36.57
N SER A 370 -26.40 -25.09 -35.53
CA SER A 370 -26.70 -23.73 -35.05
C SER A 370 -25.49 -23.09 -34.38
N ILE A 371 -24.66 -23.88 -33.68
CA ILE A 371 -23.33 -23.47 -33.21
C ILE A 371 -22.41 -23.17 -34.40
N LYS A 372 -22.55 -23.88 -35.53
CA LYS A 372 -21.75 -23.71 -36.76
C LYS A 372 -22.32 -22.71 -37.78
N MET A 373 -23.56 -22.22 -37.61
CA MET A 373 -24.32 -21.39 -38.56
C MET A 373 -24.52 -19.94 -38.07
N GLY A 374 -23.66 -19.45 -37.18
CA GLY A 374 -23.72 -18.07 -36.71
C GLY A 374 -24.69 -17.88 -35.56
N LEU A 375 -24.30 -18.37 -34.37
CA LEU A 375 -24.86 -17.82 -33.15
C LEU A 375 -24.59 -16.32 -33.13
N ASN A 376 -25.63 -15.51 -32.89
CA ASN A 376 -25.45 -14.10 -32.61
C ASN A 376 -24.45 -13.98 -31.44
N LEU A 377 -23.51 -13.04 -31.52
CA LEU A 377 -22.49 -12.77 -30.50
C LEU A 377 -23.09 -12.74 -29.09
N SER A 378 -24.31 -12.21 -28.94
CA SER A 378 -25.07 -12.22 -27.68
C SER A 378 -25.25 -13.63 -27.10
N THR A 379 -25.62 -14.60 -27.93
CA THR A 379 -25.86 -15.99 -27.51
C THR A 379 -24.55 -16.70 -27.13
N VAL A 380 -23.45 -16.40 -27.83
CA VAL A 380 -22.13 -16.97 -27.51
C VAL A 380 -21.61 -16.39 -26.18
N LEU A 381 -21.81 -15.10 -25.94
CA LEU A 381 -21.46 -14.44 -24.68
C LEU A 381 -22.31 -14.95 -23.51
N GLU A 382 -23.61 -15.17 -23.72
CA GLU A 382 -24.50 -15.79 -22.73
C GLU A 382 -24.05 -17.21 -22.39
N LEU A 383 -23.74 -18.04 -23.39
CA LEU A 383 -23.20 -19.40 -23.20
C LEU A 383 -21.86 -19.38 -22.46
N ALA A 384 -20.98 -18.44 -22.80
CA ALA A 384 -19.67 -18.29 -22.17
C ALA A 384 -19.75 -17.83 -20.69
N ALA A 385 -20.87 -17.24 -20.28
CA ALA A 385 -21.17 -16.86 -18.90
C ALA A 385 -21.81 -17.99 -18.07
N VAL A 386 -22.26 -19.08 -18.70
CA VAL A 386 -22.87 -20.21 -17.99
C VAL A 386 -21.78 -20.98 -17.20
N PRO A 387 -22.00 -21.30 -15.91
CA PRO A 387 -21.10 -22.14 -15.15
C PRO A 387 -20.89 -23.51 -15.82
N GLU A 388 -19.66 -24.02 -15.81
CA GLU A 388 -19.28 -25.28 -16.47
C GLU A 388 -20.17 -26.48 -16.05
N GLY A 389 -20.59 -26.54 -14.78
CA GLY A 389 -21.50 -27.59 -14.30
C GLY A 389 -22.94 -27.48 -14.83
N SER A 390 -23.38 -26.30 -15.27
CA SER A 390 -24.66 -26.12 -15.94
C SER A 390 -24.56 -26.47 -17.42
N LEU A 391 -23.43 -26.14 -18.08
CA LEU A 391 -23.13 -26.61 -19.43
C LEU A 391 -23.03 -28.13 -19.50
N LEU A 392 -22.40 -28.77 -18.53
CA LEU A 392 -22.31 -30.24 -18.47
C LEU A 392 -23.68 -30.89 -18.32
N ARG A 393 -24.61 -30.27 -17.58
CA ARG A 393 -26.00 -30.76 -17.46
C ARG A 393 -26.77 -30.65 -18.77
N VAL A 394 -26.60 -29.54 -19.50
CA VAL A 394 -27.20 -29.37 -20.84
C VAL A 394 -26.55 -30.33 -21.83
N ALA A 395 -25.23 -30.46 -21.80
CA ALA A 395 -24.45 -31.40 -22.60
C ALA A 395 -24.89 -32.84 -22.37
N ARG A 396 -25.01 -33.30 -21.12
CA ARG A 396 -25.47 -34.66 -20.79
C ARG A 396 -26.91 -34.92 -21.17
N LYS A 397 -27.73 -33.88 -21.24
CA LYS A 397 -29.12 -33.99 -21.73
C LYS A 397 -29.17 -34.26 -23.24
N ALA A 398 -28.18 -33.77 -24.00
CA ALA A 398 -28.06 -34.00 -25.44
C ALA A 398 -27.23 -35.26 -25.77
N GLN A 399 -26.10 -35.43 -25.08
CA GLN A 399 -25.17 -36.55 -25.23
C GLN A 399 -24.87 -37.13 -23.82
N PRO A 400 -25.53 -38.22 -23.41
CA PRO A 400 -25.39 -38.79 -22.07
C PRO A 400 -23.95 -39.10 -21.65
N GLU A 401 -23.09 -39.42 -22.62
CA GLU A 401 -21.67 -39.73 -22.43
C GLU A 401 -20.76 -38.49 -22.36
N ALA A 402 -21.32 -37.27 -22.42
CA ALA A 402 -20.53 -36.05 -22.37
C ALA A 402 -19.72 -35.97 -21.06
N THR A 403 -18.40 -35.90 -21.24
CA THR A 403 -17.43 -35.78 -20.15
C THR A 403 -17.22 -34.32 -19.76
N PRO A 404 -16.80 -34.04 -18.51
CA PRO A 404 -16.39 -32.69 -18.10
C PRO A 404 -15.33 -32.08 -19.02
N ALA A 405 -14.38 -32.88 -19.51
CA ALA A 405 -13.32 -32.43 -20.43
C ALA A 405 -13.88 -31.92 -21.77
N GLN A 406 -14.90 -32.60 -22.32
CA GLN A 406 -15.57 -32.15 -23.54
C GLN A 406 -16.33 -30.84 -23.31
N ALA A 407 -17.05 -30.71 -22.19
CA ALA A 407 -17.75 -29.47 -21.83
C ALA A 407 -16.78 -28.29 -21.67
N SER A 408 -15.62 -28.51 -21.03
CA SER A 408 -14.56 -27.51 -20.89
C SER A 408 -14.00 -27.08 -22.25
N THR A 409 -13.75 -28.05 -23.14
CA THR A 409 -13.27 -27.82 -24.51
C THR A 409 -14.27 -26.98 -25.31
N TRP A 410 -15.57 -27.29 -25.22
CA TRP A 410 -16.62 -26.52 -25.88
C TRP A 410 -16.74 -25.11 -25.32
N LEU A 411 -16.68 -24.94 -24.00
CA LEU A 411 -16.72 -23.63 -23.36
C LEU A 411 -15.51 -22.78 -23.77
N HIS A 412 -14.31 -23.37 -23.80
CA HIS A 412 -13.11 -22.68 -24.25
C HIS A 412 -13.25 -22.26 -25.72
N ARG A 413 -13.74 -23.14 -26.59
CA ARG A 413 -13.98 -22.84 -28.00
C ARG A 413 -14.98 -21.69 -28.19
N ALA A 414 -16.12 -21.74 -27.50
CA ALA A 414 -17.14 -20.69 -27.55
C ALA A 414 -16.57 -19.34 -27.07
N LYS A 415 -15.77 -19.35 -26.00
CA LYS A 415 -15.05 -18.18 -25.49
C LYS A 415 -14.09 -17.61 -26.53
N THR A 416 -13.26 -18.44 -27.16
CA THR A 416 -12.32 -17.99 -28.19
C THR A 416 -13.02 -17.45 -29.44
N GLU A 417 -14.12 -18.08 -29.86
CA GLU A 417 -14.92 -17.60 -31.00
C GLU A 417 -15.59 -16.26 -30.66
N ALA A 418 -16.19 -16.10 -29.48
CA ALA A 418 -16.74 -14.82 -29.02
C ALA A 418 -15.68 -13.71 -28.98
N ALA A 419 -14.50 -14.01 -28.44
CA ALA A 419 -13.40 -13.04 -28.39
C ALA A 419 -12.95 -12.61 -29.79
N ALA A 420 -12.85 -13.55 -30.73
CA ALA A 420 -12.47 -13.27 -32.12
C ALA A 420 -13.54 -12.43 -32.85
N THR A 421 -14.83 -12.75 -32.68
CA THR A 421 -15.93 -11.99 -33.27
C THR A 421 -16.03 -10.58 -32.68
N SER A 422 -15.92 -10.43 -31.36
CA SER A 422 -15.87 -9.10 -30.73
C SER A 422 -14.66 -8.28 -31.17
N PHE A 423 -13.51 -8.93 -31.35
CA PHE A 423 -12.31 -8.28 -31.84
C PHE A 423 -12.52 -7.73 -33.26
N ALA A 424 -13.07 -8.53 -34.17
CA ALA A 424 -13.39 -8.09 -35.52
C ALA A 424 -14.39 -6.91 -35.52
N ASP A 425 -15.44 -6.99 -34.70
CA ASP A 425 -16.47 -5.96 -34.59
C ASP A 425 -15.91 -4.61 -34.08
N ILE A 426 -15.03 -4.64 -33.06
CA ILE A 426 -14.33 -3.43 -32.57
C ILE A 426 -13.53 -2.77 -33.69
N LEU A 427 -12.87 -3.56 -34.53
CA LEU A 427 -12.08 -3.08 -35.67
C LEU A 427 -12.94 -2.71 -36.89
N GLY A 428 -14.26 -2.79 -36.81
CA GLY A 428 -15.16 -2.50 -37.93
C GLY A 428 -15.13 -3.55 -39.03
N ASN A 429 -14.74 -4.79 -38.71
CA ASN A 429 -14.55 -5.91 -39.63
C ASN A 429 -13.48 -5.66 -40.72
N ASP A 430 -12.51 -4.78 -40.47
CA ASP A 430 -11.37 -4.54 -41.35
C ASP A 430 -10.31 -5.64 -41.15
N GLU A 431 -10.33 -6.67 -42.02
CA GLU A 431 -9.45 -7.84 -41.93
C GLU A 431 -7.97 -7.48 -42.09
N ALA A 432 -7.64 -6.46 -42.90
CA ALA A 432 -6.27 -6.01 -43.09
C ALA A 432 -5.70 -5.40 -41.80
N VAL A 433 -6.50 -4.59 -41.09
CA VAL A 433 -6.14 -4.06 -39.77
C VAL A 433 -5.98 -5.17 -38.75
N ALA A 434 -6.91 -6.13 -38.73
CA ALA A 434 -6.86 -7.27 -37.80
C ALA A 434 -5.60 -8.13 -38.02
N ALA A 435 -5.21 -8.36 -39.27
CA ALA A 435 -3.97 -9.06 -39.63
C ALA A 435 -2.72 -8.26 -39.22
N ALA A 436 -2.67 -6.96 -39.50
CA ALA A 436 -1.54 -6.11 -39.12
C ALA A 436 -1.32 -6.07 -37.60
N LEU A 437 -2.40 -5.95 -36.81
CA LEU A 437 -2.34 -5.97 -35.34
C LEU A 437 -1.91 -7.34 -34.80
N ARG A 438 -2.37 -8.43 -35.42
CA ARG A 438 -1.98 -9.79 -35.06
C ARG A 438 -0.50 -10.03 -35.32
N ASP A 439 -0.05 -9.81 -36.54
CA ASP A 439 1.28 -10.22 -36.99
C ASP A 439 2.38 -9.31 -36.43
N LYS A 440 2.10 -8.00 -36.31
CA LYS A 440 3.12 -7.01 -35.95
C LYS A 440 3.04 -6.56 -34.49
N CYS A 441 1.86 -6.64 -33.86
CA CYS A 441 1.68 -6.19 -32.47
C CYS A 441 1.33 -7.33 -31.50
N GLY A 442 1.07 -8.56 -32.00
CA GLY A 442 0.64 -9.69 -31.17
C GLY A 442 -0.74 -9.49 -30.55
N VAL A 443 -1.55 -8.59 -31.12
CA VAL A 443 -2.87 -8.21 -30.61
C VAL A 443 -3.91 -9.09 -31.30
N THR A 444 -4.53 -10.00 -30.54
CA THR A 444 -5.47 -11.00 -31.09
C THR A 444 -6.83 -10.99 -30.41
N THR A 445 -6.93 -10.35 -29.25
CA THR A 445 -8.14 -10.33 -28.43
C THR A 445 -8.51 -8.90 -28.02
N PRO A 446 -9.76 -8.64 -27.61
CA PRO A 446 -10.15 -7.34 -27.04
C PRO A 446 -9.31 -6.94 -25.82
N HIS A 447 -8.87 -7.92 -25.02
CA HIS A 447 -8.00 -7.70 -23.86
C HIS A 447 -6.61 -7.18 -24.26
N ASP A 448 -6.08 -7.62 -25.41
CA ASP A 448 -4.82 -7.12 -25.95
C ASP A 448 -4.96 -5.68 -26.45
N LEU A 449 -6.11 -5.30 -27.03
CA LEU A 449 -6.42 -3.93 -27.43
C LEU A 449 -6.46 -2.97 -26.25
N GLU A 450 -7.10 -3.35 -25.14
CA GLU A 450 -7.14 -2.55 -23.91
C GLU A 450 -5.71 -2.24 -23.41
N ARG A 451 -4.81 -3.21 -23.53
CA ARG A 451 -3.39 -3.11 -23.12
C ARG A 451 -2.52 -2.24 -24.03
N LEU A 452 -3.03 -1.76 -25.16
CA LEU A 452 -2.33 -0.76 -25.98
C LEU A 452 -2.15 0.59 -25.26
N ARG A 453 -2.78 0.78 -24.09
CA ARG A 453 -2.63 1.96 -23.21
C ARG A 453 -1.20 2.17 -22.70
N ILE A 454 -0.33 1.15 -22.80
CA ILE A 454 1.09 1.28 -22.45
C ILE A 454 1.78 2.21 -23.47
N PRO A 455 2.49 3.27 -23.02
CA PRO A 455 3.22 4.18 -23.91
C PRO A 455 4.12 3.43 -24.91
N GLY A 456 4.15 3.88 -26.16
CA GLY A 456 4.88 3.25 -27.28
C GLY A 456 4.11 2.16 -28.04
N ARG A 457 3.16 1.45 -27.41
CA ARG A 457 2.34 0.44 -28.13
C ARG A 457 1.26 1.06 -29.01
N THR A 458 0.71 2.21 -28.59
CA THR A 458 -0.25 2.96 -29.41
C THR A 458 0.40 3.49 -30.68
N GLU A 459 1.62 4.02 -30.58
CA GLU A 459 2.41 4.52 -31.73
C GLU A 459 2.71 3.40 -32.73
N LEU A 460 3.15 2.24 -32.25
CA LEU A 460 3.37 1.07 -33.09
C LEU A 460 2.07 0.61 -33.79
N ALA A 461 0.94 0.60 -33.09
CA ALA A 461 -0.35 0.23 -33.69
C ALA A 461 -0.79 1.23 -34.78
N VAL A 462 -0.59 2.54 -34.56
CA VAL A 462 -0.83 3.59 -35.56
C VAL A 462 0.05 3.38 -36.80
N GLU A 463 1.35 3.18 -36.59
CA GLU A 463 2.33 2.95 -37.67
C GLU A 463 1.99 1.69 -38.47
N MET A 464 1.64 0.60 -37.79
CA MET A 464 1.42 -0.70 -38.44
C MET A 464 0.08 -0.82 -39.16
N THR A 465 -0.96 -0.12 -38.69
CA THR A 465 -2.30 -0.17 -39.29
C THR A 465 -2.57 0.97 -40.27
N GLY A 466 -1.76 2.03 -40.25
CA GLY A 466 -1.98 3.24 -41.05
C GLY A 466 -3.22 4.03 -40.63
N LYS A 467 -3.84 3.69 -39.49
CA LYS A 467 -5.01 4.40 -38.94
C LYS A 467 -4.56 5.55 -38.05
N SER A 468 -5.45 6.52 -37.85
CA SER A 468 -5.17 7.66 -36.98
C SER A 468 -5.09 7.26 -35.51
N GLU A 469 -4.37 8.03 -34.71
CA GLU A 469 -4.30 7.80 -33.26
C GLU A 469 -5.69 7.86 -32.60
N ALA A 470 -6.59 8.70 -33.11
CA ALA A 470 -7.96 8.80 -32.63
C ALA A 470 -8.76 7.50 -32.87
N GLU A 471 -8.59 6.84 -34.02
CA GLU A 471 -9.22 5.55 -34.31
C GLU A 471 -8.67 4.44 -33.41
N VAL A 472 -7.35 4.38 -33.22
CA VAL A 472 -6.73 3.39 -32.33
C VAL A 472 -7.19 3.59 -30.87
N ARG A 473 -7.31 4.84 -30.41
CA ARG A 473 -7.92 5.15 -29.10
C ARG A 473 -9.38 4.72 -29.04
N SER A 474 -10.17 4.94 -30.10
CA SER A 474 -11.57 4.48 -30.19
C SER A 474 -11.70 2.95 -30.08
N TRP A 475 -10.82 2.18 -30.70
CA TRP A 475 -10.81 0.71 -30.55
C TRP A 475 -10.52 0.29 -29.13
N ARG A 476 -9.55 0.94 -28.47
CA ARG A 476 -9.21 0.67 -27.07
C ARG A 476 -10.39 0.94 -26.14
N ASP A 477 -11.04 2.09 -26.32
CA ASP A 477 -12.14 2.49 -25.45
C ASP A 477 -13.37 1.57 -25.64
N ARG A 478 -13.66 1.15 -26.88
CA ARG A 478 -14.66 0.11 -27.18
C ARG A 478 -14.31 -1.25 -26.58
N ALA A 479 -13.02 -1.63 -26.64
CA ALA A 479 -12.55 -2.87 -26.02
C ALA A 479 -12.71 -2.83 -24.49
N ALA A 480 -12.37 -1.71 -23.85
CA ALA A 480 -12.54 -1.52 -22.40
C ALA A 480 -14.01 -1.61 -21.98
N GLU A 481 -14.91 -0.94 -22.70
CA GLU A 481 -16.36 -1.00 -22.45
C GLU A 481 -16.90 -2.43 -22.60
N LEU A 482 -16.45 -3.15 -23.63
CA LEU A 482 -16.86 -4.55 -23.87
C LEU A 482 -16.34 -5.49 -22.77
N LEU A 483 -15.12 -5.30 -22.28
CA LEU A 483 -14.53 -6.08 -21.18
C LEU A 483 -15.15 -5.75 -19.82
N GLU A 484 -15.66 -4.53 -19.63
CA GLU A 484 -16.46 -4.16 -18.46
C GLU A 484 -17.82 -4.85 -18.47
N LYS A 485 -18.51 -4.85 -19.63
CA LYS A 485 -19.79 -5.55 -19.81
C LYS A 485 -19.65 -7.07 -19.73
N HIS A 486 -18.53 -7.63 -20.19
CA HIS A 486 -18.30 -9.07 -20.26
C HIS A 486 -16.96 -9.49 -19.63
N PRO A 487 -16.88 -9.57 -18.28
CA PRO A 487 -15.65 -9.91 -17.56
C PRO A 487 -15.05 -11.28 -17.93
N ILE A 488 -15.89 -12.19 -18.44
CA ILE A 488 -15.49 -13.53 -18.92
C ILE A 488 -14.44 -13.48 -20.03
N LEU A 489 -14.38 -12.39 -20.81
CA LEU A 489 -13.42 -12.22 -21.90
C LEU A 489 -12.03 -11.84 -21.40
N LYS A 490 -11.91 -11.22 -20.21
CA LYS A 490 -10.61 -10.86 -19.58
C LYS A 490 -9.73 -12.09 -19.28
N GLY A 491 -10.35 -13.26 -19.10
CA GLY A 491 -9.66 -14.52 -18.83
C GLY A 491 -9.08 -15.20 -20.06
N ILE A 492 -9.46 -14.78 -21.27
CA ILE A 492 -9.04 -15.38 -22.53
C ILE A 492 -7.72 -14.71 -22.93
N ARG A 493 -6.61 -15.23 -22.43
CA ARG A 493 -5.29 -14.84 -22.93
C ARG A 493 -5.05 -15.56 -24.25
N SER A 494 -4.53 -14.86 -25.25
CA SER A 494 -4.00 -15.55 -26.41
C SER A 494 -2.90 -16.50 -25.92
N ARG A 495 -2.99 -17.77 -26.32
CA ARG A 495 -1.80 -18.62 -26.28
C ARG A 495 -0.97 -18.16 -27.47
N GLY A 496 0.03 -17.33 -27.17
CA GLY A 496 1.04 -16.92 -28.14
C GLY A 496 1.78 -18.11 -28.72
#